data_AF-A0A957TM33-F1
#
_entry.id   AF-A0A957TM33-F1
#
_cell.length_a   1.000
_cell.length_b   1.000
_cell.length_c   1.000
_cell.angle_alpha   90.00
_cell.angle_beta   90.00
_cell.angle_gamma   90.00
#
_symmetry.space_group_name_H-M   'P 1'
#
loop_
_entity.id
_entity.type
_entity.pdbx_description
1 polymer ?
#
loop_
_entity_poly.entity_id
_entity_poly.type
_entity_poly.pdbx_seq_one_letter_code
_entity_poly.pdbx_strand_id
1 'polypeptide(L)'
;TTEWADQVCHGVFSAGPQRLDGPGEMGVPHLIVPGCVDMANFGGMATVPEKYKQGDRIFYEWNPSVTLMRTNVEENRQMGKIFAEKANAAKGPVAFLIPLRGVSILDGDGERFCDRAADQAMFDAIKANLRPDIPVVEVDCNINDAEFAAKAVEMMLGLIGQK
;
A
#
# COMPACT_ATOMS: atom_id res chain seq x y z
N THR A 1 4.11 2.52 1.61
CA THR A 1 3.18 3.55 1.10
C THR A 1 1.96 3.71 2.01
N THR A 2 2.01 3.18 3.24
CA THR A 2 1.00 3.30 4.32
C THR A 2 0.45 4.70 4.55
N GLU A 3 1.21 5.76 4.25
CA GLU A 3 0.74 7.15 4.38
C GLU A 3 -0.56 7.43 3.59
N TRP A 4 -0.85 6.64 2.55
CA TRP A 4 -2.14 6.69 1.84
C TRP A 4 -3.31 6.10 2.63
N ALA A 5 -3.09 5.06 3.43
CA ALA A 5 -4.12 4.52 4.32
C ALA A 5 -4.52 5.57 5.36
N ASP A 6 -3.54 6.29 5.90
CA ASP A 6 -3.78 7.44 6.77
C ASP A 6 -4.49 8.59 6.04
N GLN A 7 -4.11 8.90 4.79
CA GLN A 7 -4.81 9.94 4.02
C GLN A 7 -6.29 9.58 3.76
N VAL A 8 -6.58 8.33 3.43
CA VAL A 8 -7.96 7.84 3.17
C VAL A 8 -8.77 7.74 4.46
N CYS A 9 -8.15 7.25 5.53
CA CYS A 9 -8.83 7.02 6.81
C CYS A 9 -8.73 8.20 7.79
N HIS A 10 -8.13 9.32 7.39
CA HIS A 10 -7.85 10.46 8.26
C HIS A 10 -7.02 10.09 9.50
N GLY A 11 -6.00 9.25 9.29
CA GLY A 11 -4.96 8.92 10.27
C GLY A 11 -3.96 10.04 10.49
N VAL A 12 -3.06 9.84 11.46
CA VAL A 12 -2.16 10.88 11.98
C VAL A 12 -0.83 11.01 11.21
N PHE A 13 -0.47 10.04 10.36
CA PHE A 13 0.77 10.00 9.58
C PHE A 13 0.53 10.08 8.08
N SER A 14 -0.46 10.88 7.67
CA SER A 14 -0.65 11.18 6.24
C SER A 14 0.51 12.01 5.69
N ALA A 15 0.98 11.63 4.49
CA ALA A 15 1.93 12.41 3.68
C ALA A 15 1.23 13.35 2.67
N GLY A 16 -0.09 13.48 2.75
CA GLY A 16 -0.90 14.32 1.88
C GLY A 16 -1.17 13.73 0.49
N PRO A 17 -2.04 14.38 -0.30
CA PRO A 17 -2.50 13.86 -1.59
C PRO A 17 -1.42 13.87 -2.69
N GLN A 18 -0.29 14.56 -2.48
CA GLN A 18 0.83 14.59 -3.41
C GLN A 18 1.78 13.39 -3.26
N ARG A 19 1.51 12.49 -2.31
CA ARG A 19 2.37 11.34 -2.09
C ARG A 19 2.47 10.48 -3.35
N LEU A 20 3.71 10.14 -3.75
CA LEU A 20 4.12 9.46 -5.00
C LEU A 20 4.30 10.34 -6.25
N ASP A 21 3.91 11.61 -6.24
CA ASP A 21 4.07 12.48 -7.43
C ASP A 21 5.55 12.71 -7.78
N GLY A 22 6.36 13.04 -6.77
CA GLY A 22 7.74 13.54 -6.96
C GLY A 22 8.61 12.74 -7.94
N PRO A 23 8.87 11.43 -7.72
CA PRO A 23 9.71 10.66 -8.63
C PRO A 23 9.08 10.52 -10.02
N GLY A 24 7.76 10.39 -10.12
CA GLY A 24 7.06 10.31 -11.41
C GLY A 24 7.17 11.60 -12.23
N GLU A 25 6.96 12.75 -11.59
CA GLU A 25 7.06 14.07 -12.22
C GLU A 25 8.47 14.40 -12.69
N MET A 26 9.47 13.94 -11.94
CA MET A 26 10.89 14.12 -12.23
C MET A 26 11.45 13.10 -13.22
N GLY A 27 10.65 12.12 -13.65
CA GLY A 27 11.10 11.04 -14.54
C GLY A 27 12.12 10.10 -13.90
N VAL A 28 12.19 10.07 -12.56
CA VAL A 28 13.08 9.17 -11.82
C VAL A 28 12.48 7.77 -11.83
N PRO A 29 13.25 6.74 -12.24
CA PRO A 29 12.79 5.36 -12.20
C PRO A 29 12.32 4.99 -10.78
N HIS A 30 11.12 4.43 -10.64
CA HIS A 30 10.62 4.05 -9.31
C HIS A 30 9.75 2.79 -9.34
N LEU A 31 10.03 1.89 -8.38
CA LEU A 31 9.24 0.69 -8.12
C LEU A 31 8.21 0.98 -7.01
N ILE A 32 6.93 0.71 -7.26
CA ILE A 32 5.85 0.90 -6.28
C ILE A 32 5.48 -0.45 -5.66
N VAL A 33 5.45 -0.48 -4.33
CA VAL A 33 5.01 -1.63 -3.53
C VAL A 33 3.94 -1.18 -2.54
N PRO A 34 2.82 -1.91 -2.37
CA PRO A 34 1.73 -1.55 -1.45
C PRO A 34 2.04 -1.84 0.03
N GLY A 35 3.27 -1.59 0.50
CA GLY A 35 3.67 -1.93 1.87
C GLY A 35 2.93 -1.15 2.96
N CYS A 36 2.43 -1.89 3.95
CA CYS A 36 1.66 -1.46 5.12
C CYS A 36 0.38 -0.67 4.83
N VAL A 37 -0.22 -0.82 3.65
CA VAL A 37 -1.50 -0.17 3.31
C VAL A 37 -2.71 -0.82 3.98
N ASP A 38 -2.51 -1.99 4.60
CA ASP A 38 -3.46 -2.67 5.47
C ASP A 38 -3.76 -1.91 6.76
N MET A 39 -3.02 -0.86 7.10
CA MET A 39 -3.19 -0.16 8.38
C MET A 39 -3.22 1.37 8.23
N ALA A 40 -4.18 1.99 8.90
CA ALA A 40 -4.20 3.42 9.18
C ALA A 40 -3.79 3.68 10.64
N ASN A 41 -3.01 4.73 10.87
CA ASN A 41 -2.41 5.02 12.17
C ASN A 41 -3.22 6.09 12.92
N PHE A 42 -3.46 5.86 14.20
CA PHE A 42 -4.04 6.82 15.14
C PHE A 42 -3.16 6.95 16.38
N GLY A 43 -3.49 7.91 17.24
CA GLY A 43 -2.96 7.96 18.60
C GLY A 43 -3.43 6.78 19.47
N GLY A 44 -3.35 6.92 20.79
CA GLY A 44 -3.92 5.92 21.71
C GLY A 44 -5.41 5.67 21.43
N MET A 45 -5.93 4.50 21.80
CA MET A 45 -7.27 4.02 21.43
C MET A 45 -8.39 5.04 21.77
N ALA A 46 -8.23 5.79 22.86
CA ALA A 46 -9.15 6.85 23.25
C ALA A 46 -9.34 7.93 22.16
N THR A 47 -8.30 8.24 21.39
CA THR A 47 -8.29 9.27 20.34
C THR A 47 -8.82 8.81 18.98
N VAL A 48 -9.04 7.50 18.80
CA VAL A 48 -9.60 6.97 17.54
C VAL A 48 -10.99 7.59 17.31
N PRO A 49 -11.28 8.14 16.11
CA PRO A 49 -12.58 8.75 15.82
C PRO A 49 -13.76 7.80 16.05
N GLU A 50 -14.83 8.33 16.63
CA GLU A 50 -15.99 7.54 17.03
C GLU A 50 -16.65 6.81 15.84
N LYS A 51 -16.65 7.41 14.65
CA LYS A 51 -17.14 6.78 13.41
C LYS A 51 -16.46 5.44 13.10
N TYR A 52 -15.20 5.28 13.48
CA TYR A 52 -14.46 4.03 13.29
C TYR A 52 -14.68 3.06 14.44
N LYS A 53 -14.78 3.55 15.69
CA LYS A 53 -15.10 2.72 16.86
C LYS A 53 -16.49 2.09 16.78
N GLN A 54 -17.45 2.82 16.22
CA GLN A 54 -18.81 2.35 15.97
C GLN A 54 -18.93 1.52 14.69
N GLY A 55 -17.89 1.53 13.85
CA GLY A 55 -17.80 0.68 12.67
C GLY A 55 -17.28 -0.71 13.03
N ASP A 56 -17.56 -1.69 12.16
CA ASP A 56 -16.96 -3.02 12.24
C ASP A 56 -15.49 -2.95 11.78
N ARG A 57 -14.61 -2.50 12.67
CA ARG A 57 -13.19 -2.28 12.42
C ARG A 57 -12.33 -3.11 13.36
N ILE A 58 -11.22 -3.61 12.84
CA ILE A 58 -10.19 -4.30 13.63
C ILE A 58 -9.14 -3.27 14.05
N PHE A 59 -8.94 -3.14 15.36
CA PHE A 59 -7.91 -2.29 15.96
C PHE A 59 -6.78 -3.14 16.53
N TYR A 60 -5.57 -2.59 16.56
CA TYR A 60 -4.41 -3.16 17.26
C TYR A 60 -3.65 -2.04 17.98
N GLU A 61 -3.64 -2.08 19.30
CA GLU A 61 -2.87 -1.15 20.13
C GLU A 61 -1.38 -1.54 20.07
N TRP A 62 -0.64 -0.99 19.11
CA TRP A 62 0.79 -1.26 18.92
C TRP A 62 1.60 -0.86 20.15
N ASN A 63 1.26 0.29 20.74
CA ASN A 63 1.77 0.75 22.02
C ASN A 63 0.76 1.76 22.64
N PRO A 64 0.96 2.24 23.89
CA PRO A 64 0.01 3.14 24.55
C PRO A 64 -0.30 4.44 23.79
N SER A 65 0.57 4.85 22.86
CA SER A 65 0.44 6.08 22.09
C SER A 65 0.01 5.85 20.63
N VAL A 66 -0.06 4.61 20.15
CA VAL A 66 -0.32 4.29 18.75
C VAL A 66 -1.31 3.12 18.62
N THR A 67 -2.40 3.38 17.92
CA THR A 67 -3.39 2.37 17.54
C THR A 67 -3.42 2.23 16.03
N LEU A 68 -3.27 1.01 15.55
CA LEU A 68 -3.42 0.66 14.14
C LEU A 68 -4.87 0.23 13.90
N MET A 69 -5.46 0.70 12.81
CA MET A 69 -6.78 0.27 12.35
C MET A 69 -6.64 -0.44 11.01
N ARG A 70 -7.16 -1.66 10.88
CA ARG A 70 -7.17 -2.39 9.61
C ARG A 70 -8.00 -1.63 8.58
N THR A 71 -7.42 -1.35 7.41
CA THR A 71 -8.15 -0.81 6.25
C THR A 71 -9.07 -1.87 5.66
N ASN A 72 -10.22 -1.45 5.13
CA ASN A 72 -11.22 -2.37 4.56
C ASN A 72 -11.12 -2.47 3.02
N VAL A 73 -11.99 -3.29 2.43
CA VAL A 73 -12.08 -3.51 0.97
C VAL A 73 -12.26 -2.22 0.17
N GLU A 74 -13.13 -1.31 0.60
CA GLU A 74 -13.42 -0.07 -0.14
C GLU A 74 -12.25 0.91 -0.08
N GLU A 75 -11.62 1.05 1.09
CA GLU A 75 -10.44 1.89 1.28
C GLU A 75 -9.25 1.36 0.46
N ASN A 76 -9.07 0.03 0.41
CA ASN A 76 -8.05 -0.61 -0.41
C ASN A 76 -8.30 -0.43 -1.92
N ARG A 77 -9.56 -0.55 -2.36
CA ARG A 77 -9.95 -0.23 -3.75
C ARG A 77 -9.66 1.23 -4.09
N GLN A 78 -10.00 2.16 -3.20
CA GLN A 78 -9.70 3.59 -3.37
C GLN A 78 -8.19 3.83 -3.48
N MET A 79 -7.40 3.25 -2.59
CA MET A 79 -5.93 3.37 -2.64
C MET A 79 -5.35 2.76 -3.91
N GLY A 80 -5.83 1.60 -4.35
CA GLY A 80 -5.36 0.97 -5.59
C GLY A 80 -5.59 1.84 -6.82
N LYS A 81 -6.76 2.49 -6.91
CA LYS A 81 -7.05 3.47 -7.96
C LYS A 81 -6.09 4.67 -7.90
N ILE A 82 -5.86 5.23 -6.71
CA ILE A 82 -4.93 6.35 -6.51
C ILE A 82 -3.52 5.95 -6.96
N PHE A 83 -3.03 4.77 -6.58
CA PHE A 83 -1.69 4.32 -6.95
C PHE A 83 -1.53 4.19 -8.46
N ALA A 84 -2.54 3.66 -9.15
CA ALA A 84 -2.56 3.61 -10.61
C ALA A 84 -2.54 5.01 -11.22
N GLU A 85 -3.34 5.96 -10.72
CA GLU A 85 -3.34 7.35 -11.19
C GLU A 85 -1.95 8.00 -11.04
N LYS A 86 -1.28 7.78 -9.90
CA LYS A 86 0.08 8.29 -9.64
C LYS A 86 1.09 7.69 -10.62
N ALA A 87 1.06 6.38 -10.83
CA ALA A 87 1.95 5.71 -11.78
C ALA A 87 1.68 6.13 -13.23
N ASN A 88 0.41 6.31 -13.61
CA ASN A 88 0.00 6.76 -14.93
C ASN A 88 0.44 8.19 -15.26
N ALA A 89 0.78 9.01 -14.26
CA ALA A 89 1.33 10.34 -14.45
C ALA A 89 2.87 10.37 -14.55
N ALA A 90 3.55 9.24 -14.28
CA ALA A 90 4.99 9.17 -14.32
C ALA A 90 5.55 9.41 -15.73
N LYS A 91 6.59 10.24 -15.81
CA LYS A 91 7.32 10.56 -17.06
C LYS A 91 8.47 9.61 -17.35
N GLY A 92 8.89 8.82 -16.36
CA GLY A 92 9.99 7.86 -16.45
C GLY A 92 9.52 6.43 -16.15
N PRO A 93 10.44 5.45 -16.16
CA PRO A 93 10.12 4.05 -15.90
C PRO A 93 9.47 3.84 -14.54
N VAL A 94 8.34 3.15 -14.52
CA VAL A 94 7.61 2.78 -13.31
C VAL A 94 7.15 1.34 -13.44
N ALA A 95 7.11 0.62 -12.32
CA ALA A 95 6.52 -0.71 -12.23
C ALA A 95 5.90 -0.94 -10.85
N PHE A 96 5.06 -1.96 -10.74
CA PHE A 96 4.53 -2.45 -9.48
C PHE A 96 5.10 -3.83 -9.14
N LEU A 97 5.34 -4.04 -7.85
CA LEU A 97 5.63 -5.36 -7.29
C LEU A 97 4.63 -5.64 -6.15
N ILE A 98 3.89 -6.73 -6.27
CA ILE A 98 2.74 -7.07 -5.42
C ILE A 98 3.02 -8.38 -4.66
N PRO A 99 3.01 -8.36 -3.32
CA PRO A 99 3.09 -9.57 -2.50
C PRO A 99 1.70 -10.19 -2.32
N LEU A 100 1.51 -11.43 -2.76
CA LEU A 100 0.20 -12.10 -2.70
C LEU A 100 -0.15 -12.70 -1.32
N ARG A 101 0.83 -12.83 -0.41
CA ARG A 101 0.64 -13.38 0.96
C ARG A 101 0.74 -12.33 2.07
N GLY A 102 0.49 -11.08 1.72
CA GLY A 102 0.34 -9.99 2.67
C GLY A 102 1.28 -8.82 2.48
N VAL A 103 0.79 -7.64 2.84
CA VAL A 103 1.46 -6.36 2.64
C VAL A 103 2.16 -5.82 3.90
N SER A 104 2.07 -6.54 5.02
CA SER A 104 2.72 -6.19 6.29
C SER A 104 2.98 -7.44 7.13
N ILE A 105 3.62 -7.25 8.30
CA ILE A 105 3.79 -8.32 9.31
C ILE A 105 2.45 -8.71 9.96
N LEU A 106 1.47 -7.81 10.00
CA LEU A 106 0.15 -8.08 10.58
C LEU A 106 -0.82 -8.67 9.56
N ASP A 107 -0.46 -8.63 8.28
CA ASP A 107 -1.27 -9.09 7.15
C ASP A 107 -0.70 -10.40 6.57
N GLY A 108 0.13 -11.15 7.30
CA GLY A 108 0.49 -12.52 6.92
C GLY A 108 -0.68 -13.51 7.03
N ASP A 109 -0.62 -14.66 6.36
CA ASP A 109 -1.64 -15.71 6.52
C ASP A 109 -1.78 -16.12 7.99
N GLY A 110 -2.98 -15.94 8.57
CA GLY A 110 -3.27 -16.23 9.98
C GLY A 110 -2.98 -15.08 10.95
N GLU A 111 -2.45 -13.97 10.48
CA GLU A 111 -2.16 -12.78 11.29
C GLU A 111 -3.39 -11.89 11.52
N ARG A 112 -3.30 -10.98 12.48
CA ARG A 112 -4.44 -10.19 12.99
C ARG A 112 -5.16 -9.36 11.91
N PHE A 113 -4.42 -8.84 10.94
CA PHE A 113 -4.92 -7.99 9.85
C PHE A 113 -5.05 -8.77 8.53
N CYS A 114 -4.86 -10.10 8.53
CA CYS A 114 -5.02 -10.93 7.34
C CYS A 114 -6.41 -10.78 6.72
N ASP A 115 -6.50 -10.07 5.60
CA ASP A 115 -7.74 -9.91 4.82
C ASP A 115 -7.42 -9.93 3.31
N ARG A 116 -7.38 -11.14 2.75
CA ARG A 116 -7.11 -11.36 1.33
C ARG A 116 -8.13 -10.68 0.41
N ALA A 117 -9.36 -10.43 0.87
CA ALA A 117 -10.36 -9.73 0.07
C ALA A 117 -10.02 -8.24 -0.04
N ALA A 118 -9.55 -7.62 1.04
CA ALA A 118 -9.06 -6.25 1.02
C ALA A 118 -7.81 -6.11 0.13
N ASP A 119 -6.87 -7.03 0.26
CA ASP A 119 -5.63 -7.02 -0.53
C ASP A 119 -5.94 -7.18 -2.03
N GLN A 120 -6.77 -8.17 -2.38
CA GLN A 120 -7.19 -8.39 -3.77
C GLN A 120 -7.93 -7.18 -4.34
N ALA A 121 -8.78 -6.52 -3.56
CA ALA A 121 -9.48 -5.31 -3.99
C ALA A 121 -8.51 -4.17 -4.34
N MET A 122 -7.39 -4.05 -3.63
CA MET A 122 -6.34 -3.10 -3.99
C MET A 122 -5.64 -3.53 -5.29
N PHE A 123 -5.22 -4.79 -5.39
CA PHE A 123 -4.46 -5.28 -6.54
C PHE A 123 -5.27 -5.21 -7.83
N ASP A 124 -6.56 -5.57 -7.77
CA ASP A 124 -7.49 -5.43 -8.89
C ASP A 124 -7.71 -3.97 -9.26
N ALA A 125 -7.86 -3.08 -8.28
CA ALA A 125 -8.01 -1.66 -8.55
C ALA A 125 -6.76 -1.05 -9.19
N ILE A 126 -5.55 -1.47 -8.79
CA ILE A 126 -4.31 -1.08 -9.48
C ILE A 126 -4.38 -1.54 -10.93
N LYS A 127 -4.51 -2.85 -11.17
CA LYS A 127 -4.45 -3.44 -12.52
C LYS A 127 -5.54 -2.89 -13.46
N ALA A 128 -6.75 -2.66 -12.95
CA ALA A 128 -7.87 -2.17 -13.76
C ALA A 128 -7.73 -0.70 -14.20
N ASN A 129 -6.95 0.11 -13.48
CA ASN A 129 -6.80 1.55 -13.76
C ASN A 129 -5.42 1.91 -14.33
N LEU A 130 -4.51 0.95 -14.46
CA LEU A 130 -3.14 1.19 -14.89
C LEU A 130 -3.03 1.24 -16.42
N ARG A 131 -2.16 2.12 -16.95
CA ARG A 131 -1.81 2.07 -18.38
C ARG A 131 -1.16 0.70 -18.70
N PRO A 132 -1.45 0.11 -19.86
CA PRO A 132 -0.99 -1.25 -20.18
C PRO A 132 0.52 -1.39 -20.38
N ASP A 133 1.26 -0.28 -20.55
CA ASP A 133 2.72 -0.25 -20.67
C ASP A 133 3.45 -0.40 -19.33
N ILE A 134 2.77 -0.16 -18.20
CA ILE A 134 3.39 -0.20 -16.87
C ILE A 134 3.39 -1.65 -16.36
N PRO A 135 4.56 -2.26 -16.10
CA PRO A 135 4.62 -3.64 -15.64
C PRO A 135 4.07 -3.79 -14.21
N VAL A 136 3.33 -4.88 -14.00
CA VAL A 136 2.91 -5.35 -12.67
C VAL A 136 3.43 -6.76 -12.50
N VAL A 137 4.22 -6.98 -11.46
CA VAL A 137 4.75 -8.29 -11.10
C VAL A 137 4.13 -8.73 -9.78
N GLU A 138 3.50 -9.89 -9.77
CA GLU A 138 2.95 -10.53 -8.58
C GLU A 138 3.90 -11.64 -8.12
N VAL A 139 4.12 -11.75 -6.80
CA VAL A 139 4.96 -12.81 -6.21
C VAL A 139 4.19 -13.50 -5.10
N ASP A 140 4.17 -14.84 -5.11
CA ASP A 140 3.45 -15.65 -4.12
C ASP A 140 4.21 -15.74 -2.78
N CYS A 141 4.40 -14.59 -2.13
CA CYS A 141 5.07 -14.47 -0.84
C CYS A 141 4.54 -13.26 -0.05
N ASN A 142 4.92 -13.18 1.22
CA ASN A 142 4.65 -12.01 2.05
C ASN A 142 5.69 -10.93 1.74
N ILE A 143 5.33 -9.66 1.90
CA ILE A 143 6.25 -8.53 1.68
C ILE A 143 7.57 -8.66 2.45
N ASN A 144 7.56 -9.34 3.61
CA ASN A 144 8.73 -9.50 4.48
C ASN A 144 9.60 -10.71 4.14
N ASP A 145 9.20 -11.54 3.17
CA ASP A 145 9.98 -12.69 2.75
C ASP A 145 11.23 -12.26 1.96
N ALA A 146 12.33 -13.00 2.14
CA ALA A 146 13.60 -12.70 1.48
C ALA A 146 13.48 -12.72 -0.06
N GLU A 147 12.60 -13.57 -0.60
CA GLU A 147 12.31 -13.63 -2.04
C GLU A 147 11.70 -12.31 -2.54
N PHE A 148 10.77 -11.72 -1.78
CA PHE A 148 10.16 -10.44 -2.14
C PHE A 148 11.22 -9.33 -2.22
N ALA A 149 12.10 -9.27 -1.22
CA ALA A 149 13.19 -8.30 -1.18
C ALA A 149 14.17 -8.50 -2.36
N ALA A 150 14.54 -9.74 -2.67
CA ALA A 150 15.38 -10.05 -3.82
C ALA A 150 14.73 -9.60 -5.14
N LYS A 151 13.43 -9.86 -5.31
CA LYS A 151 12.69 -9.44 -6.50
C LYS A 151 12.58 -7.92 -6.63
N ALA A 152 12.38 -7.22 -5.52
CA ALA A 152 12.33 -5.76 -5.50
C ALA A 152 13.65 -5.14 -5.99
N VAL A 153 14.79 -5.67 -5.53
CA VAL A 153 16.12 -5.21 -5.97
C VAL A 153 16.33 -5.48 -7.46
N GLU A 154 16.02 -6.71 -7.91
CA GLU A 154 16.11 -7.09 -9.33
C GLU A 154 15.32 -6.12 -10.23
N MET A 155 14.06 -5.87 -9.89
CA MET A 155 13.19 -4.98 -10.66
C MET A 155 13.68 -3.54 -10.64
N MET A 156 14.10 -3.02 -9.47
CA MET A 156 14.61 -1.66 -9.37
C MET A 156 15.87 -1.44 -10.21
N LEU A 157 16.81 -2.40 -10.19
CA LEU A 157 18.00 -2.34 -11.05
C LEU A 157 17.62 -2.38 -12.53
N GLY A 158 16.62 -3.19 -12.91
CA GLY A 158 16.07 -3.22 -14.26
C GLY A 158 15.50 -1.87 -14.70
N LEU A 159 14.73 -1.20 -13.84
CA LEU A 159 14.17 0.14 -14.12
C LEU A 159 15.28 1.20 -14.28
N ILE A 160 16.32 1.16 -13.44
CA ILE A 160 17.46 2.09 -13.52
C ILE A 160 18.26 1.88 -14.83
N GLY A 161 18.30 0.65 -15.35
CA GLY A 161 19.00 0.32 -16.60
C GLY A 161 18.29 0.80 -17.86
N GLN A 162 17.00 1.17 -17.78
CA GLN A 162 16.23 1.72 -18.89
C GLN A 162 16.59 3.21 -19.06
N LYS A 163 17.64 3.47 -19.86
CA LYS A 163 17.99 4.82 -20.33
C LYS A 163 17.40 5.09 -21.70
#